data_AF-Q3M5L7-F1
#
_entry.id   AF-Q3M5L7-F1
#
_cell.length_a   1.000
_cell.length_b   1.000
_cell.length_c   1.000
_cell.angle_alpha   90.00
_cell.angle_beta   90.00
_cell.angle_gamma   90.00
#
_symmetry.space_group_name_H-M   'P 1'
#
loop_
_entity.id
_entity.type
_entity.pdbx_description
1 polymer ?
#
loop_
_entity_poly.entity_id
_entity_poly.type
_entity_poly.pdbx_seq_one_letter_code
_entity_poly.pdbx_strand_id
1 'polypeptide(L)'
;MLALAGRSPTKIIPRISNAQIRCIVLCASDPYAVVGVSQSFGVTPDLISGIATSTTAGVELVEKLTGVVALTLPDHQSLPKLMQILKAKLAFN
;
A
#
# COMPACT_ATOMS: atom_id res chain seq x y z
N MET A 1 -4.13 -6.39 -7.96
CA MET A 1 -4.23 -5.49 -6.80
C MET A 1 -4.78 -6.30 -5.64
N LEU A 2 -3.93 -6.74 -4.71
CA LEU A 2 -4.35 -7.60 -3.60
C LEU A 2 -4.69 -6.71 -2.40
N ALA A 3 -5.95 -6.34 -2.24
CA ALA A 3 -6.44 -5.64 -1.06
C ALA A 3 -6.50 -6.64 0.11
N LEU A 4 -5.61 -6.49 1.09
CA LEU A 4 -5.55 -7.34 2.28
C LEU A 4 -6.61 -6.91 3.29
N ALA A 5 -7.88 -7.22 3.01
CA ALA A 5 -8.96 -7.05 3.97
C ALA A 5 -8.94 -8.22 4.98
N GLY A 6 -8.46 -7.96 6.19
CA GLY A 6 -8.77 -8.75 7.40
C GLY A 6 -8.26 -10.21 7.47
N ARG A 7 -7.35 -10.64 6.59
CA ARG A 7 -6.69 -11.96 6.67
C ARG A 7 -5.18 -11.81 6.66
N SER A 8 -4.50 -12.61 7.49
CA SER A 8 -3.04 -12.74 7.57
C SER A 8 -2.39 -12.84 6.17
N PRO A 9 -1.62 -11.84 5.69
CA PRO A 9 -0.87 -11.85 4.45
C PRO A 9 -0.01 -13.11 4.29
N THR A 10 0.56 -13.62 5.39
CA THR A 10 1.32 -14.88 5.42
C THR A 10 0.52 -16.14 5.06
N LYS A 11 -0.82 -16.11 5.03
CA LYS A 11 -1.64 -17.23 4.51
C LYS A 11 -2.04 -17.06 3.05
N ILE A 12 -1.92 -15.87 2.47
CA ILE A 12 -2.31 -15.56 1.07
C ILE A 12 -1.07 -15.47 0.17
N ILE A 13 0.01 -14.85 0.67
CA ILE A 13 1.32 -14.73 0.01
C ILE A 13 1.92 -16.10 -0.39
N PRO A 14 1.76 -17.24 0.33
CA PRO A 14 2.37 -18.51 -0.07
C PRO A 14 1.84 -19.08 -1.39
N ARG A 15 0.65 -18.65 -1.85
CA ARG A 15 0.05 -19.17 -3.10
C ARG A 15 0.53 -18.46 -4.35
N ILE A 16 1.17 -17.29 -4.22
CA ILE A 16 1.69 -16.51 -5.33
C ILE A 16 3.18 -16.35 -5.05
N SER A 17 4.03 -16.94 -5.89
CA SER A 17 5.47 -16.82 -5.69
C SER A 17 5.88 -15.34 -5.63
N ASN A 18 6.78 -14.98 -4.70
CA ASN A 18 7.29 -13.60 -4.59
C ASN A 18 7.86 -13.08 -5.92
N ALA A 19 8.30 -13.97 -6.82
CA ALA A 19 8.78 -13.62 -8.16
C ALA A 19 7.70 -12.98 -9.07
N GLN A 20 6.41 -13.22 -8.80
CA GLN A 20 5.29 -12.70 -9.61
C GLN A 20 4.69 -11.40 -9.05
N ILE A 21 4.97 -11.07 -7.79
CA ILE A 21 4.46 -9.85 -7.15
C ILE A 21 5.50 -8.74 -7.32
N ARG A 22 5.14 -7.72 -8.09
CA ARG A 22 6.03 -6.59 -8.39
C ARG A 22 5.68 -5.31 -7.64
N CYS A 23 4.45 -5.20 -7.15
CA CYS A 23 3.95 -4.02 -6.44
C CYS A 23 2.94 -4.46 -5.36
N ILE A 24 3.15 -4.00 -4.13
CA ILE A 24 2.31 -4.25 -2.97
C ILE A 24 1.61 -2.93 -2.60
N VAL A 25 0.28 -2.94 -2.65
CA VAL A 25 -0.55 -1.83 -2.17
C VAL A 25 -1.24 -2.28 -0.89
N LEU A 26 -0.98 -1.59 0.22
CA LEU A 26 -1.66 -1.85 1.49
C LEU A 26 -2.84 -0.90 1.66
N CYS A 27 -4.06 -1.44 1.63
CA CYS A 27 -5.27 -0.67 1.87
C CYS A 27 -5.71 -0.82 3.33
N ALA A 28 -5.82 0.27 4.08
CA ALA A 28 -6.20 0.26 5.49
C ALA A 28 -7.32 1.25 5.83
N SER A 29 -8.06 0.94 6.89
CA SER A 29 -9.12 1.79 7.44
C SER A 29 -8.58 2.97 8.24
N ASP A 30 -7.47 2.76 8.94
CA ASP A 30 -6.86 3.74 9.85
C ASP A 30 -5.32 3.68 9.76
N PRO A 31 -4.62 4.78 10.10
CA PRO A 31 -3.16 4.86 9.99
C PRO A 31 -2.39 3.86 10.87
N TYR A 32 -2.93 3.45 12.01
CA TYR A 32 -2.23 2.55 12.93
C TYR A 32 -2.36 1.08 12.50
N ALA A 33 -3.46 0.70 11.85
CA ALA A 33 -3.60 -0.61 11.22
C ALA A 33 -2.53 -0.84 10.15
N VAL A 34 -2.10 0.22 9.44
CA VAL A 34 -0.96 0.15 8.50
C VAL A 34 0.31 -0.29 9.22
N VAL A 35 0.65 0.35 10.34
CA VAL A 35 1.82 0.02 11.15
C VAL A 35 1.72 -1.41 11.69
N GLY A 36 0.56 -1.77 12.27
CA GLY A 36 0.32 -3.09 12.84
C GLY A 36 0.47 -4.22 11.81
N VAL A 37 -0.11 -4.07 10.61
CA VAL A 37 0.02 -5.05 9.53
C VAL A 37 1.47 -5.11 9.03
N SER A 38 2.11 -3.97 8.78
CA SER A 38 3.48 -3.93 8.25
C SER A 38 4.47 -4.63 9.19
N GLN A 39 4.36 -4.37 10.49
CA GLN A 39 5.19 -5.00 11.53
C GLN A 39 4.87 -6.47 11.73
N SER A 40 3.58 -6.83 11.83
CA SER A 40 3.16 -8.21 12.11
C SER A 40 3.53 -9.18 10.99
N PHE A 41 3.62 -8.68 9.75
CA PHE A 41 3.93 -9.51 8.58
C PHE A 41 5.33 -9.29 8.02
N GLY A 42 6.11 -8.35 8.57
CA GLY A 42 7.44 -8.03 8.07
C GLY A 42 7.43 -7.55 6.61
N VAL A 43 6.33 -6.90 6.18
CA VAL A 43 6.16 -6.44 4.80
C VAL A 43 6.21 -4.91 4.79
N THR A 44 7.05 -4.35 3.92
CA THR A 44 7.01 -2.93 3.58
C THR A 44 6.24 -2.78 2.26
N PRO A 45 5.04 -2.17 2.26
CA PRO A 45 4.30 -1.94 1.02
C PRO A 45 5.00 -0.90 0.14
N ASP A 46 4.73 -0.94 -1.16
CA ASP A 46 5.22 0.07 -2.11
C ASP A 46 4.36 1.34 -2.10
N LEU A 47 3.09 1.20 -1.69
CA LEU A 47 2.11 2.26 -1.58
C LEU A 47 1.06 1.90 -0.52
N ILE A 48 0.59 2.90 0.23
CA ILE A 48 -0.55 2.77 1.13
C ILE A 48 -1.77 3.52 0.56
N SER A 49 -2.96 2.96 0.75
CA SER A 49 -4.24 3.58 0.37
C SER A 49 -5.36 3.18 1.34
N GLY A 50 -6.60 3.50 0.99
CA GLY A 50 -7.81 3.18 1.75
C GLY A 50 -8.40 4.39 2.48
N ILE A 51 -9.27 4.13 3.45
CA ILE A 51 -9.91 5.20 4.25
C ILE A 51 -8.85 5.98 5.03
N ALA A 52 -7.76 5.32 5.45
CA ALA A 52 -6.63 5.94 6.13
C ALA A 52 -6.00 7.09 5.32
N THR A 53 -6.14 7.08 4.00
CA THR A 53 -5.58 8.09 3.11
C THR A 53 -6.66 9.01 2.53
N SER A 54 -7.92 8.95 2.98
CA SER A 54 -9.03 9.74 2.39
C SER A 54 -8.98 11.24 2.70
N THR A 55 -8.10 11.66 3.59
CA THR A 55 -7.89 13.07 3.97
C THR A 55 -6.40 13.39 3.95
N THR A 56 -6.05 14.66 3.74
CA THR A 56 -4.65 15.12 3.77
C THR A 56 -3.96 14.80 5.10
N ALA A 57 -4.64 15.01 6.23
CA ALA A 57 -4.10 14.69 7.55
C ALA A 57 -3.86 13.17 7.73
N GLY A 58 -4.74 12.34 7.17
CA GLY A 58 -4.57 10.88 7.15
C GLY A 58 -3.34 10.46 6.35
N VAL A 59 -3.17 11.03 5.15
CA VAL A 59 -1.99 10.82 4.30
C VAL A 59 -0.72 11.20 5.06
N GLU A 60 -0.63 12.42 5.58
CA GLU A 60 0.55 12.91 6.32
C GLU A 60 0.90 12.04 7.52
N LEU A 61 -0.11 11.61 8.30
CA LEU A 61 0.12 10.75 9.46
C LEU A 61 0.63 9.37 9.04
N VAL A 62 0.05 8.76 8.01
CA VAL A 62 0.51 7.47 7.48
C VAL A 62 1.97 7.58 7.01
N GLU A 63 2.30 8.60 6.23
CA GLU A 63 3.66 8.81 5.72
C GLU A 63 4.65 9.04 6.88
N LYS A 64 4.27 9.81 7.89
CA LYS A 64 5.08 10.05 9.08
C LYS A 64 5.34 8.77 9.90
N LEU A 65 4.34 7.90 10.04
CA LEU A 65 4.45 6.68 10.83
C LEU A 65 5.24 5.57 10.12
N THR A 66 5.18 5.53 8.78
CA THR A 66 5.67 4.39 8.00
C THR A 66 6.85 4.72 7.09
N GLY A 67 7.03 5.98 6.72
CA GLY A 67 7.97 6.40 5.68
C GLY A 67 7.57 5.95 4.27
N VAL A 68 6.39 5.35 4.09
CA VAL A 68 5.89 4.87 2.80
C VAL A 68 4.88 5.86 2.24
N VAL A 69 4.94 6.09 0.93
CA VAL A 69 4.02 6.97 0.21
C VAL A 69 2.56 6.54 0.41
N ALA A 70 1.67 7.51 0.61
CA ALA A 70 0.24 7.29 0.76
C ALA A 70 -0.55 8.03 -0.33
N LEU A 71 -1.50 7.35 -0.99
CA LEU A 71 -2.32 7.94 -2.05
C LEU A 71 -3.82 7.67 -1.87
N THR A 72 -4.62 8.69 -2.12
CA THR A 72 -6.07 8.60 -2.30
C THR A 72 -6.39 8.11 -3.70
N LEU A 73 -6.49 6.79 -3.92
CA LEU A 73 -6.68 6.23 -5.27
C LEU A 73 -7.94 6.69 -6.03
N PRO A 74 -9.08 7.00 -5.37
CA PRO A 74 -10.23 7.59 -6.07
C PRO A 74 -9.99 9.02 -6.57
N ASP A 75 -8.94 9.70 -6.09
CA ASP A 75 -8.60 11.05 -6.50
C ASP A 75 -7.78 11.04 -7.80
N HIS A 76 -8.25 11.76 -8.81
CA HIS A 76 -7.54 11.92 -10.09
C HIS A 76 -6.16 12.57 -9.93
N GLN A 77 -5.95 13.39 -8.90
CA GLN A 77 -4.65 13.99 -8.62
C GLN A 77 -3.61 12.96 -8.20
N SER A 78 -4.03 11.78 -7.72
CA SER A 78 -3.13 10.69 -7.35
C SER A 78 -2.57 9.93 -8.56
N LEU A 79 -3.23 10.01 -9.73
CA LEU A 79 -2.89 9.21 -10.91
C LEU A 79 -1.46 9.41 -11.41
N PRO A 80 -0.92 10.64 -11.55
CA PRO A 80 0.46 10.82 -11.98
C PRO A 80 1.46 10.11 -11.07
N LYS A 81 1.24 10.19 -9.74
CA LYS A 81 2.12 9.56 -8.76
C LYS A 81 1.98 8.05 -8.75
N LEU A 82 0.75 7.54 -8.85
CA LEU A 82 0.48 6.11 -8.99
C LEU A 82 1.19 5.55 -10.23
N MET A 83 1.05 6.23 -11.38
CA MET A 83 1.70 5.80 -12.62
C MET A 83 3.22 5.80 -12.51
N GLN A 84 3.81 6.78 -11.81
CA GLN A 84 5.25 6.78 -11.53
C GLN A 84 5.67 5.52 -10.76
N ILE A 85 4.94 5.17 -9.70
CA ILE A 85 5.22 3.98 -8.88
C ILE A 85 5.06 2.69 -9.71
N LEU A 86 3.96 2.59 -10.47
CA LEU A 86 3.68 1.40 -11.28
C LEU A 86 4.72 1.21 -12.39
N LYS A 87 5.13 2.26 -13.10
CA LYS A 87 6.21 2.18 -14.10
C LYS A 87 7.52 1.70 -13.49
N ALA A 88 7.92 2.27 -12.35
CA ALA A 88 9.14 1.88 -11.65
C ALA A 88 9.11 0.40 -11.18
N LYS A 89 7.95 -0.09 -10.74
CA LYS A 89 7.82 -1.45 -10.17
C LYS A 89 7.61 -2.54 -11.23
N LEU A 90 6.85 -2.21 -12.28
CA LEU A 90 6.42 -3.16 -13.31
C LEU A 90 7.34 -3.16 -14.54
N ALA A 91 8.32 -2.25 -14.61
CA ALA A 91 9.21 -2.09 -15.77
C ALA A 91 8.45 -1.84 -17.09
N PHE A 92 7.31 -1.15 -17.01
CA PHE A 92 6.64 -0.61 -18.20
C PHE A 92 7.38 0.65 -18.65
N ASN A 93 8.03 0.59 -19.82
CA ASN A 93 8.51 1.76 -20.55
C ASN A 93 7.33 2.51 -21.18
#